data_AF-A0A6J7AGL5-F1
#
_entry.id   AF-A0A6J7AGL5-F1
#
_cell.length_a   1.000
_cell.length_b   1.000
_cell.length_c   1.000
_cell.angle_alpha   90.00
_cell.angle_beta   90.00
_cell.angle_gamma   90.00
#
_symmetry.space_group_name_H-M   'P 1'
#
loop_
_entity.id
_entity.type
_entity.pdbx_description
1 polymer ?
#
loop_
_entity_poly.entity_id
_entity_poly.type
_entity_poly.pdbx_seq_one_letter_code
_entity_poly.pdbx_strand_id
1 'polypeptide(L)'
;MRDNFVPAKKMAMALQTLISTQYPRDYLGLVVFSDVAREVSPTELPTVMWDYIYGTNLQHALALSRSMLARQHGTKQIIVVTDGEPTAHINRWGEPEFSYPPVPETLRLTMAEVVRCTKANITINTFALDLERTHYPFVEQIAKVNGGRTFYPSHDELGGYVLVDFLKHRRLLRPAG
;
A
#
# COMPACT_ATOMS: atom_id res chain seq x y z
N MET A 1 -8.39 -8.34 13.67
CA MET A 1 -8.03 -6.90 13.65
C MET A 1 -6.73 -6.59 14.40
N ARG A 2 -6.50 -7.10 15.62
CA ARG A 2 -5.25 -6.83 16.36
C ARG A 2 -4.00 -7.50 15.77
N ASP A 3 -4.17 -8.64 15.10
CA ASP A 3 -3.04 -9.50 14.73
C ASP A 3 -2.31 -9.08 13.43
N ASN A 4 -2.95 -8.30 12.54
CA ASN A 4 -2.39 -7.91 11.24
C ASN A 4 -1.54 -6.63 11.26
N PHE A 5 -1.83 -5.72 12.20
CA PHE A 5 -1.14 -4.43 12.26
C PHE A 5 0.34 -4.58 12.66
N VAL A 6 0.62 -5.48 13.62
CA VAL A 6 1.99 -5.71 14.10
C VAL A 6 2.90 -6.26 13.00
N PRO A 7 2.50 -7.30 12.22
CA PRO A 7 3.24 -7.75 11.04
C PRO A 7 3.47 -6.64 10.02
N ALA A 8 2.43 -5.87 9.65
CA ALA A 8 2.53 -4.78 8.67
C ALA A 8 3.54 -3.71 9.13
N LYS A 9 3.48 -3.34 10.41
CA LYS A 9 4.41 -2.38 11.03
C LYS A 9 5.85 -2.89 11.04
N LYS A 10 6.07 -4.16 11.41
CA LYS A 10 7.40 -4.79 11.37
C LYS A 10 7.98 -4.78 9.96
N MET A 11 7.17 -5.12 8.95
CA MET A 11 7.56 -5.07 7.54
C MET A 11 7.96 -3.65 7.12
N ALA A 12 7.13 -2.65 7.45
CA ALA A 12 7.41 -1.26 7.12
C ALA A 12 8.72 -0.77 7.75
N MET A 13 8.98 -1.13 9.02
CA MET A 13 10.22 -0.80 9.72
C MET A 13 11.44 -1.48 9.08
N ALA A 14 11.32 -2.76 8.69
CA ALA A 14 12.39 -3.49 8.04
C ALA A 14 12.74 -2.90 6.67
N LEU A 15 11.73 -2.56 5.86
CA LEU A 15 11.92 -1.88 4.57
C LEU A 15 12.56 -0.50 4.75
N GLN A 16 12.10 0.27 5.74
CA GLN A 16 12.68 1.57 6.04
C GLN A 16 14.16 1.46 6.42
N THR A 17 14.49 0.51 7.29
CA THR A 17 15.88 0.26 7.69
C THR A 17 16.73 -0.16 6.50
N LEU A 18 16.23 -1.07 5.65
CA LEU A 18 16.95 -1.55 4.46
C LEU A 18 17.21 -0.41 3.46
N ILE A 19 16.20 0.38 3.14
CA ILE A 19 16.29 1.47 2.16
C ILE A 19 17.21 2.57 2.69
N SER A 20 17.02 3.00 3.94
CA SER A 20 17.86 4.07 4.52
C SER A 20 19.32 3.66 4.67
N THR A 21 19.63 2.37 4.84
CA THR A 21 21.01 1.89 5.00
C THR A 21 21.69 1.56 3.66
N GLN A 22 21.03 0.82 2.77
CA GLN A 22 21.64 0.36 1.52
C GLN A 22 21.44 1.31 0.35
N TYR A 23 20.41 2.16 0.40
CA TYR A 23 19.96 2.98 -0.72
C TYR A 23 19.61 4.42 -0.30
N PRO A 24 20.55 5.16 0.31
CA PRO A 24 20.29 6.45 0.95
C PRO A 24 19.85 7.58 -0.01
N ARG A 25 19.91 7.36 -1.33
CA ARG A 25 19.44 8.30 -2.36
C ARG A 25 18.01 8.03 -2.82
N ASP A 26 17.44 6.88 -2.44
CA ASP A 26 16.07 6.54 -2.80
C ASP A 26 15.09 7.30 -1.91
N TYR A 27 13.96 7.70 -2.49
CA TYR A 27 12.86 8.27 -1.74
C TYR A 27 12.01 7.17 -1.11
N LEU A 28 11.70 7.31 0.18
CA LEU A 28 10.75 6.46 0.89
C LEU A 28 9.69 7.33 1.58
N GLY A 29 8.45 7.14 1.18
CA GLY A 29 7.27 7.71 1.84
C GLY A 29 6.50 6.63 2.60
N LEU A 30 5.92 6.99 3.75
CA LEU A 30 5.08 6.10 4.54
C LEU A 30 3.68 6.71 4.65
N VAL A 31 2.67 5.92 4.30
CA VAL A 31 1.26 6.30 4.38
C VAL A 31 0.53 5.29 5.24
N VAL A 32 -0.22 5.77 6.21
CA VAL A 32 -1.18 4.98 6.99
C VAL A 32 -2.58 5.43 6.62
N PHE A 33 -3.55 4.52 6.68
CA PHE A 33 -4.91 4.85 6.29
C PHE A 33 -5.96 4.08 7.09
N SER A 34 -7.05 4.79 7.38
CA SER A 34 -8.33 4.33 7.93
C SER A 34 -9.45 4.74 6.96
N ASP A 35 -10.48 5.44 7.42
CA ASP A 35 -11.38 6.28 6.63
C ASP A 35 -10.66 7.42 5.86
N VAL A 36 -9.49 7.85 6.31
CA VAL A 36 -8.60 8.81 5.60
C VAL A 36 -7.18 8.31 5.58
N ALA A 37 -6.38 8.76 4.59
CA ALA A 37 -4.96 8.48 4.51
C ALA A 37 -4.15 9.68 4.98
N ARG A 38 -3.03 9.42 5.65
CA ARG A 38 -2.08 10.45 6.09
C ARG A 38 -0.64 9.97 5.94
N GLU A 39 0.25 10.91 5.67
CA GLU A 39 1.68 10.66 5.72
C GLU A 39 2.13 10.49 7.17
N VAL A 40 3.07 9.57 7.39
CA VAL A 40 3.78 9.43 8.66
C VAL A 40 5.27 9.54 8.45
N SER A 41 5.95 10.21 9.36
CA SER A 41 7.41 10.22 9.36
C SER A 41 7.94 8.84 9.80
N PRO A 42 9.16 8.47 9.34
CA PRO A 42 9.82 7.24 9.82
C PRO A 42 9.96 7.16 11.34
N THR A 43 10.13 8.30 12.02
CA THR A 43 10.26 8.40 13.48
C THR A 43 8.95 8.14 14.22
N GLU A 44 7.81 8.35 13.57
CA GLU A 44 6.49 8.07 14.14
C GLU A 44 6.10 6.60 13.93
N LEU A 45 6.67 5.89 12.95
CA LEU A 45 6.30 4.51 12.63
C LEU A 45 6.28 3.58 13.87
N PRO A 46 7.26 3.63 14.81
CA PRO A 46 7.24 2.83 16.04
C PRO A 46 6.13 3.22 17.02
N THR A 47 5.63 4.46 16.98
CA THR A 47 4.59 4.98 17.88
C THR A 47 3.20 4.98 17.26
N VAL A 48 3.08 4.83 15.92
CA VAL A 48 1.79 4.68 15.26
C VAL A 48 1.04 3.50 15.88
N MET A 49 -0.14 3.81 16.40
CA MET A 49 -1.13 2.86 16.87
C MET A 49 -2.26 2.79 15.86
N TRP A 50 -3.01 1.69 15.88
CA TRP A 50 -4.33 1.67 15.25
C TRP A 50 -5.23 2.70 15.95
N ASP A 51 -5.64 3.72 15.22
CA ASP A 51 -6.71 4.61 15.65
C ASP A 51 -8.03 3.82 15.66
N TYR A 52 -8.95 4.11 16.58
CA TYR A 52 -10.28 3.47 16.64
C TYR A 52 -11.20 3.84 15.46
N ILE A 53 -10.63 4.37 14.38
CA ILE A 53 -11.33 4.87 13.22
C ILE A 53 -11.37 3.75 12.18
N TYR A 54 -12.57 3.25 11.92
CA TYR A 54 -12.80 2.17 10.97
C TYR A 54 -12.75 2.68 9.54
N GLY A 55 -12.19 1.87 8.64
CA GLY A 55 -12.21 2.12 7.21
C GLY A 55 -10.95 1.65 6.51
N THR A 56 -11.10 1.30 5.24
CA THR A 56 -10.00 0.92 4.36
C THR A 56 -10.03 1.87 3.16
N ASN A 57 -9.57 3.11 3.35
CA ASN A 57 -9.58 4.13 2.30
C ASN A 57 -8.36 4.01 1.38
N LEU A 58 -8.33 2.90 0.64
CA LEU A 58 -7.29 2.64 -0.36
C LEU A 58 -7.29 3.68 -1.47
N GLN A 59 -8.46 4.23 -1.82
CA GLN A 59 -8.59 5.33 -2.78
C GLN A 59 -7.76 6.55 -2.36
N HIS A 60 -7.89 7.00 -1.12
CA HIS A 60 -7.15 8.15 -0.61
C HIS A 60 -5.66 7.83 -0.45
N ALA A 61 -5.33 6.64 0.06
CA ALA A 61 -3.94 6.22 0.22
C ALA A 61 -3.18 6.23 -1.11
N LEU A 62 -3.75 5.66 -2.17
CA LEU A 62 -3.16 5.66 -3.50
C LEU A 62 -3.03 7.09 -4.08
N ALA A 63 -4.05 7.94 -3.88
CA ALA A 63 -4.00 9.33 -4.34
C ALA A 63 -2.88 10.12 -3.66
N LEU A 64 -2.74 9.96 -2.34
CA LEU A 64 -1.68 10.58 -1.56
C LEU A 64 -0.30 10.06 -1.99
N SER A 65 -0.12 8.74 -2.06
CA SER A 65 1.14 8.14 -2.51
C SER A 65 1.53 8.57 -3.93
N ARG A 66 0.58 8.66 -4.86
CA ARG A 66 0.85 9.18 -6.21
C ARG A 66 1.30 10.63 -6.19
N SER A 67 0.71 11.48 -5.33
CA SER A 67 1.13 12.87 -5.13
C SER A 67 2.56 12.95 -4.60
N MET A 68 2.89 12.16 -3.57
CA MET A 68 4.24 12.07 -2.99
C MET A 68 5.29 11.64 -4.03
N LEU A 69 4.94 10.69 -4.90
CA LEU A 69 5.80 10.19 -5.96
C LEU A 69 5.86 11.09 -7.21
N ALA A 70 5.00 12.11 -7.33
CA ALA A 70 4.89 12.93 -8.54
C ALA A 70 6.20 13.66 -8.86
N ARG A 71 6.93 14.13 -7.84
CA ARG A 71 8.20 14.86 -7.96
C ARG A 71 9.45 13.97 -7.93
N GLN A 72 9.27 12.66 -7.71
CA GLN A 72 10.39 11.72 -7.66
C GLN A 72 10.75 11.22 -9.06
N HIS A 73 12.01 10.81 -9.25
CA HIS A 73 12.53 10.28 -10.51
C HIS A 73 12.93 8.80 -10.38
N GLY A 74 13.12 8.13 -11.51
CA GLY A 74 13.44 6.70 -11.55
C GLY A 74 12.20 5.80 -11.42
N THR A 75 12.42 4.55 -11.02
CA THR A 75 11.36 3.55 -10.84
C THR A 75 10.45 3.92 -9.68
N LYS A 76 9.14 4.02 -9.92
CA LYS A 76 8.14 4.37 -8.91
C LYS A 76 7.31 3.16 -8.52
N GLN A 77 7.22 2.90 -7.23
CA GLN A 77 6.47 1.77 -6.68
C GLN A 77 5.68 2.17 -5.44
N ILE A 78 4.49 1.60 -5.29
CA ILE A 78 3.68 1.64 -4.07
C ILE A 78 3.56 0.20 -3.56
N ILE A 79 3.88 0.00 -2.29
CA ILE A 79 3.67 -1.27 -1.59
C ILE A 79 2.47 -1.09 -0.68
N VAL A 80 1.37 -1.75 -1.00
CA VAL A 80 0.13 -1.74 -0.20
C VAL A 80 0.16 -2.95 0.72
N VAL A 81 -0.06 -2.75 2.01
CA VAL A 81 -0.32 -3.82 2.97
C VAL A 81 -1.73 -3.63 3.49
N THR A 82 -2.60 -4.61 3.31
CA THR A 82 -4.02 -4.49 3.66
C THR A 82 -4.60 -5.84 4.07
N ASP A 83 -5.61 -5.82 4.93
CA ASP A 83 -6.33 -6.99 5.41
C ASP A 83 -7.81 -7.00 4.97
N GLY A 84 -8.18 -6.19 3.98
CA GLY A 84 -9.56 -6.10 3.52
C GLY A 84 -9.73 -5.37 2.19
N GLU A 85 -10.92 -5.50 1.63
CA GLU A 85 -11.34 -4.67 0.50
C GLU A 85 -11.54 -3.19 0.92
N PRO A 86 -11.54 -2.25 -0.04
CA PRO A 86 -11.80 -0.84 0.27
C PRO A 86 -13.21 -0.65 0.80
N THR A 87 -13.33 -0.14 2.03
CA THR A 87 -14.61 0.13 2.71
C THR A 87 -14.88 1.62 2.89
N ALA A 88 -13.91 2.47 2.54
CA ALA A 88 -14.04 3.91 2.60
C ALA A 88 -13.46 4.59 1.36
N HIS A 89 -13.96 5.79 1.05
CA HIS A 89 -13.43 6.65 0.00
C HIS A 89 -13.63 8.13 0.35
N ILE A 90 -12.89 9.03 -0.31
CA ILE A 90 -13.15 10.46 -0.28
C ILE A 90 -14.15 10.80 -1.37
N ASN A 91 -15.30 11.35 -0.97
CA ASN A 91 -16.37 11.71 -1.88
C ASN A 91 -16.04 12.98 -2.67
N ARG A 92 -16.96 13.40 -3.55
CA ARG A 92 -16.79 14.60 -4.40
C ARG A 92 -16.64 15.91 -3.64
N TRP A 93 -17.05 15.95 -2.38
CA TRP A 93 -16.95 17.13 -1.51
C TRP A 93 -15.66 17.13 -0.67
N GLY A 94 -14.83 16.09 -0.78
CA GLY A 94 -13.59 15.99 -0.02
C GLY A 94 -13.75 15.35 1.36
N GLU A 95 -14.91 14.74 1.64
CA GLU A 95 -15.22 14.14 2.94
C GLU A 95 -15.08 12.60 2.88
N PRO A 96 -14.64 11.96 3.97
CA PRO A 96 -14.59 10.50 4.03
C PRO A 96 -15.99 9.91 4.16
N GLU A 97 -16.29 8.93 3.31
CA GLU A 97 -17.48 8.09 3.40
C GLU A 97 -17.06 6.64 3.69
N PHE A 98 -17.63 6.06 4.75
CA PHE A 98 -17.40 4.67 5.15
C PHE A 98 -18.67 3.83 5.03
N SER A 99 -18.55 2.61 4.52
CA SER A 99 -19.63 1.63 4.50
C SER A 99 -19.09 0.20 4.58
N TYR A 100 -19.75 -0.64 5.38
CA TYR A 100 -19.50 -2.09 5.44
C TYR A 100 -20.83 -2.84 5.34
N PRO A 101 -21.07 -3.65 4.30
CA PRO A 101 -20.18 -3.91 3.15
C PRO A 101 -19.93 -2.66 2.29
N PRO A 102 -18.87 -2.62 1.46
CA PRO A 102 -18.56 -1.43 0.67
C PRO A 102 -19.64 -1.13 -0.37
N VAL A 103 -19.89 0.16 -0.57
CA VAL A 103 -20.76 0.62 -1.67
C VAL A 103 -20.04 0.53 -3.02
N PRO A 104 -20.76 0.31 -4.14
CA PRO A 104 -20.16 0.24 -5.48
C PRO A 104 -19.30 1.46 -5.84
N GLU A 105 -19.64 2.63 -5.31
CA GLU A 105 -18.87 3.85 -5.51
C GLU A 105 -17.45 3.77 -4.91
N THR A 106 -17.30 3.21 -3.71
CA THR A 106 -16.00 3.00 -3.05
C THR A 106 -15.06 2.18 -3.94
N LEU A 107 -15.56 1.06 -4.47
CA LEU A 107 -14.79 0.17 -5.34
C LEU A 107 -14.42 0.86 -6.67
N ARG A 108 -15.40 1.56 -7.27
CA ARG A 108 -15.22 2.31 -8.53
C ARG A 108 -14.17 3.41 -8.40
N LEU A 109 -14.23 4.21 -7.34
CA LEU A 109 -13.30 5.32 -7.10
C LEU A 109 -11.90 4.81 -6.75
N THR A 110 -11.81 3.71 -5.99
CA THR A 110 -10.52 3.05 -5.72
C THR A 110 -9.88 2.55 -7.02
N MET A 111 -10.64 1.84 -7.87
CA MET A 111 -10.12 1.35 -9.15
C MET A 111 -9.76 2.49 -10.12
N ALA A 112 -10.50 3.60 -10.09
CA ALA A 112 -10.13 4.80 -10.84
C ALA A 112 -8.78 5.38 -10.40
N GLU A 113 -8.46 5.33 -9.09
CA GLU A 113 -7.14 5.73 -8.59
C GLU A 113 -6.04 4.75 -9.00
N VAL A 114 -6.31 3.44 -8.98
CA VAL A 114 -5.39 2.42 -9.51
C VAL A 114 -5.02 2.74 -10.96
N VAL A 115 -6.00 3.05 -11.81
CA VAL A 115 -5.75 3.46 -13.21
C VAL A 115 -4.90 4.73 -13.29
N ARG A 116 -5.13 5.72 -12.40
CA ARG A 116 -4.31 6.94 -12.35
C ARG A 116 -2.87 6.65 -11.95
N CYS A 117 -2.63 5.75 -11.00
CA CYS A 117 -1.29 5.29 -10.64
C CYS A 117 -0.60 4.57 -11.80
N THR A 118 -1.31 3.67 -12.49
CA THR A 118 -0.79 2.98 -13.68
C THR A 118 -0.37 3.96 -14.77
N LYS A 119 -1.22 4.95 -15.10
CA LYS A 119 -0.90 6.00 -16.08
C LYS A 119 0.27 6.89 -15.66
N ALA A 120 0.55 6.99 -14.37
CA ALA A 120 1.70 7.70 -13.82
C ALA A 120 2.98 6.84 -13.78
N ASN A 121 2.98 5.64 -14.39
CA ASN A 121 4.06 4.66 -14.35
C ASN A 121 4.47 4.26 -12.92
N ILE A 122 3.48 4.08 -12.05
CA ILE A 122 3.67 3.63 -10.67
C ILE A 122 3.20 2.18 -10.55
N THR A 123 4.12 1.26 -10.24
CA THR A 123 3.79 -0.14 -9.96
C THR A 123 3.22 -0.29 -8.55
N ILE A 124 2.09 -0.97 -8.40
CA ILE A 124 1.41 -1.26 -7.14
C ILE A 124 1.61 -2.74 -6.84
N ASN A 125 2.32 -3.03 -5.75
CA ASN A 125 2.43 -4.38 -5.22
C ASN A 125 1.59 -4.48 -3.94
N THR A 126 0.72 -5.49 -3.85
CA THR A 126 -0.23 -5.63 -2.75
C THR A 126 0.08 -6.87 -1.91
N PHE A 127 0.20 -6.69 -0.60
CA PHE A 127 0.28 -7.74 0.40
C PHE A 127 -1.05 -7.83 1.12
N ALA A 128 -1.83 -8.86 0.79
CA ALA A 128 -3.13 -9.15 1.37
C ALA A 128 -2.96 -10.08 2.57
N LEU A 129 -3.17 -9.57 3.79
CA LEU A 129 -2.92 -10.29 5.05
C LEU A 129 -4.04 -11.24 5.47
N ASP A 130 -5.28 -10.96 5.03
CA ASP A 130 -6.46 -11.76 5.37
C ASP A 130 -7.23 -12.10 4.09
N LEU A 131 -7.07 -13.34 3.63
CA LEU A 131 -7.69 -13.84 2.40
C LEU A 131 -9.22 -13.82 2.44
N GLU A 132 -9.82 -14.05 3.60
CA GLU A 132 -11.27 -14.11 3.76
C GLU A 132 -11.89 -12.72 3.66
N ARG A 133 -11.24 -11.72 4.27
CA ARG A 133 -11.71 -10.32 4.28
C ARG A 133 -11.33 -9.53 3.05
N THR A 134 -10.28 -9.93 2.34
CA THR A 134 -9.76 -9.14 1.22
C THR A 134 -10.63 -9.23 -0.04
N HIS A 135 -11.66 -10.08 -0.07
CA HIS A 135 -12.46 -10.40 -1.25
C HIS A 135 -11.55 -10.54 -2.48
N TYR A 136 -10.97 -11.73 -2.63
CA TYR A 136 -10.03 -12.12 -3.67
C TYR A 136 -10.23 -11.46 -5.06
N PRO A 137 -11.46 -11.28 -5.60
CA PRO A 137 -11.65 -10.63 -6.89
C PRO A 137 -11.10 -9.20 -6.99
N PHE A 138 -11.18 -8.40 -5.91
CA PHE A 138 -10.83 -6.98 -6.01
C PHE A 138 -9.32 -6.76 -6.08
N VAL A 139 -8.54 -7.43 -5.22
CA VAL A 139 -7.07 -7.26 -5.22
C VAL A 139 -6.44 -7.85 -6.47
N GLU A 140 -6.94 -8.98 -6.97
CA GLU A 140 -6.52 -9.53 -8.27
C GLU A 140 -6.82 -8.55 -9.42
N GLN A 141 -7.94 -7.81 -9.35
CA GLN A 141 -8.25 -6.77 -10.33
C GLN A 141 -7.25 -5.61 -10.28
N ILE A 142 -6.75 -5.21 -9.09
CA ILE A 142 -5.68 -4.20 -8.97
C ILE A 142 -4.44 -4.67 -9.74
N ALA A 143 -3.97 -5.88 -9.45
CA ALA A 143 -2.79 -6.44 -10.11
C ALA A 143 -2.97 -6.53 -11.63
N LYS A 144 -4.14 -6.99 -12.09
CA LYS A 144 -4.47 -7.08 -13.52
C LYS A 144 -4.46 -5.72 -14.23
N VAL A 145 -4.97 -4.67 -13.59
CA VAL A 145 -5.04 -3.32 -14.17
C VAL A 145 -3.71 -2.57 -14.09
N ASN A 146 -2.96 -2.76 -13.00
CA ASN A 146 -1.71 -2.06 -12.76
C ASN A 146 -0.47 -2.76 -13.35
N GLY A 147 -0.51 -4.08 -13.49
CA GLY A 147 0.64 -4.91 -13.89
C GLY A 147 1.61 -5.21 -12.74
N GLY A 148 1.28 -4.82 -11.51
CA GLY A 148 2.00 -5.22 -10.31
C GLY A 148 1.58 -6.60 -9.81
N ARG A 149 2.08 -6.98 -8.62
CA ARG A 149 1.89 -8.32 -8.07
C ARG A 149 1.06 -8.30 -6.79
N THR A 150 0.33 -9.39 -6.58
CA THR A 150 -0.36 -9.66 -5.31
C THR A 150 0.36 -10.78 -4.57
N PHE A 151 0.52 -10.60 -3.27
CA PHE A 151 1.10 -11.54 -2.34
C PHE A 151 0.10 -11.86 -1.24
N TYR A 152 0.05 -13.15 -0.88
CA TYR A 152 -0.82 -13.68 0.16
C TYR A 152 0.03 -14.36 1.24
N PRO A 153 0.82 -13.58 2.00
CA PRO A 153 1.70 -14.12 3.02
C PRO A 153 0.88 -14.65 4.20
N SER A 154 1.33 -15.75 4.80
CA SER A 154 0.89 -16.11 6.15
C SER A 154 1.42 -15.07 7.15
N HIS A 155 0.77 -14.94 8.31
CA HIS A 155 1.10 -13.91 9.31
C HIS A 155 2.59 -13.92 9.73
N ASP A 156 3.23 -15.10 9.73
CA ASP A 156 4.62 -15.30 10.13
C ASP A 156 5.65 -15.03 9.01
N GLU A 157 5.22 -14.95 7.75
CA GLU A 157 6.12 -14.89 6.57
C GLU A 157 6.23 -13.50 5.94
N LEU A 158 5.34 -12.56 6.30
CA LEU A 158 5.25 -11.24 5.69
C LEU A 158 6.60 -10.49 5.65
N GLY A 159 7.30 -10.44 6.78
CA GLY A 159 8.55 -9.66 6.89
C GLY A 159 9.69 -10.23 6.05
N GLY A 160 9.86 -11.56 6.02
CA GLY A 160 10.92 -12.23 5.27
C GLY A 160 10.68 -12.18 3.76
N TYR A 161 9.44 -12.40 3.33
CA TYR A 161 9.09 -12.43 1.91
C TYR A 161 9.36 -11.08 1.23
N VAL A 162 8.94 -9.99 1.87
CA VAL A 162 9.06 -8.63 1.35
C VAL A 162 10.51 -8.24 1.12
N LEU A 163 11.38 -8.52 2.08
CA LEU A 163 12.81 -8.20 1.98
C LEU A 163 13.46 -8.98 0.83
N VAL A 164 13.17 -10.28 0.73
CA VAL A 164 13.69 -11.14 -0.34
C VAL A 164 13.21 -10.66 -1.71
N ASP A 165 11.93 -10.30 -1.82
CA ASP A 165 11.34 -9.84 -3.07
C ASP A 165 11.90 -8.48 -3.51
N PHE A 166 11.98 -7.51 -2.60
CA PHE A 166 12.56 -6.20 -2.86
C PHE A 166 14.00 -6.33 -3.38
N LEU A 167 14.82 -7.17 -2.75
CA LEU A 167 16.19 -7.43 -3.18
C LEU A 167 16.27 -8.14 -4.54
N LYS A 168 15.39 -9.11 -4.81
CA LYS A 168 15.35 -9.84 -6.09
C LYS A 168 14.96 -8.91 -7.25
N HIS A 169 13.93 -8.08 -7.07
CA HIS A 169 13.46 -7.21 -8.14
C HIS A 169 14.47 -6.10 -8.47
N ARG A 170 15.18 -5.57 -7.46
CA ARG A 170 16.24 -4.59 -7.72
C ARG A 170 17.46 -5.19 -8.44
N ARG A 171 17.77 -6.47 -8.24
CA ARG A 171 18.80 -7.18 -9.03
C ARG A 171 18.41 -7.27 -10.51
N LEU A 172 17.13 -7.44 -10.82
CA LEU A 172 16.62 -7.49 -12.19
C LEU A 172 16.58 -6.12 -12.86
N LEU A 173 16.38 -5.04 -12.08
CA LEU A 173 16.35 -3.66 -12.59
C LEU A 173 17.73 -3.00 -12.69
N ARG A 174 18.81 -3.65 -12.20
CA ARG A 174 20.17 -3.22 -12.51
C ARG A 174 20.48 -3.56 -13.97
N PRO A 175 20.89 -2.59 -14.81
CA PRO A 175 21.55 -2.94 -16.05
C PRO A 175 22.77 -3.80 -15.71
N ALA A 176 23.02 -4.85 -16.50
CA ALA A 176 24.32 -5.50 -16.45
C ALA A 176 25.35 -4.51 -17.02
N GLY A 177 26.09 -3.84 -16.13
CA GLY A 177 27.13 -2.86 -16.50
C GLY A 177 26.94 -1.52 -15.81
#